data_AF-A0A497IBI3-F1
#
_entry.id   AF-A0A497IBI3-F1
#
_cell.length_a   1.000
_cell.length_b   1.000
_cell.length_c   1.000
_cell.angle_alpha   90.00
_cell.angle_beta   90.00
_cell.angle_gamma   90.00
#
_symmetry.space_group_name_H-M   'P 1'
#
loop_
_entity.id
_entity.type
_entity.pdbx_description
1 polymer ?
#
loop_
_entity_poly.entity_id
_entity_poly.type
_entity_poly.pdbx_seq_one_letter_code
_entity_poly.pdbx_strand_id
1 'polypeptide(L)'
;MRYAEDVTGEILKLSASFGLALISFLAFATYPARFLSKIIGIENVPFLGIAVLGGFLFVFWVSLAYRILGRNYGILTAVFIASISLLVTPWFGIIDPPWFGVFGIISFAVLGFLTEKINGGVGNSACLAINWIALAAFYPIFPPLILAFVFLVVSFFSGLLGDVLAGIVSRFLPSLQEVSN
;
A
#
# COMPACT_ATOMS: atom_id res chain seq x y z
N MET A 1 18.38 -22.64 21.80
CA MET A 1 19.17 -21.57 21.16
C MET A 1 18.78 -21.57 19.69
N ARG A 2 18.10 -20.52 19.19
CA ARG A 2 17.83 -20.37 17.75
C ARG A 2 19.17 -20.09 17.07
N TYR A 3 19.54 -20.90 16.08
CA TYR A 3 20.83 -20.84 15.41
C TYR A 3 21.01 -19.49 14.70
N ALA A 4 22.27 -19.02 14.58
CA ALA A 4 22.61 -17.74 13.94
C ALA A 4 22.17 -17.63 12.45
N GLU A 5 21.92 -18.76 11.80
CA GLU A 5 21.37 -18.84 10.44
C GLU A 5 19.91 -18.33 10.39
N ASP A 6 19.09 -18.65 11.40
CA ASP A 6 17.71 -18.17 11.55
C ASP A 6 17.68 -16.64 11.71
N VAL A 7 18.63 -16.09 12.46
CA VAL A 7 18.77 -14.63 12.67
C VAL A 7 19.19 -13.93 11.38
N THR A 8 20.13 -14.49 10.64
CA THR A 8 20.64 -13.89 9.39
C THR A 8 19.58 -13.90 8.29
N GLY A 9 18.82 -14.99 8.16
CA GLY A 9 17.70 -15.10 7.23
C GLY A 9 16.60 -14.08 7.51
N GLU A 10 16.20 -13.90 8.77
CA GLU A 10 15.19 -12.91 9.14
C GLU A 10 15.66 -11.46 8.94
N ILE A 11 16.94 -11.15 9.20
CA ILE A 11 17.52 -9.84 8.87
C ILE A 11 17.46 -9.57 7.36
N LEU A 12 17.76 -10.58 6.54
CA LEU A 12 17.69 -10.47 5.09
C LEU A 12 16.26 -10.20 4.62
N LYS A 13 15.27 -10.95 5.12
CA LYS A 13 13.86 -10.74 4.77
C LYS A 13 13.36 -9.36 5.22
N LEU A 14 13.74 -8.92 6.42
CA LEU A 14 13.41 -7.59 6.93
C LEU A 14 14.00 -6.49 6.03
N SER A 15 15.27 -6.64 5.65
CA SER A 15 15.96 -5.71 4.74
C SER A 15 15.32 -5.69 3.36
N ALA A 16 14.93 -6.84 2.82
CA ALA A 16 14.24 -6.95 1.55
C ALA A 16 12.85 -6.29 1.59
N SER A 17 12.08 -6.52 2.66
CA SER A 17 10.78 -5.87 2.89
C SER A 17 10.91 -4.34 2.94
N PHE A 18 11.92 -3.84 3.66
CA PHE A 18 12.23 -2.41 3.69
C PHE A 18 12.63 -1.87 2.31
N GLY A 19 13.44 -2.63 1.56
CA GLY A 19 13.83 -2.27 0.18
C GLY A 19 12.64 -2.17 -0.77
N LEU A 20 11.71 -3.14 -0.73
CA LEU A 20 10.47 -3.10 -1.51
C LEU A 20 9.59 -1.92 -1.13
N ALA A 21 9.49 -1.62 0.17
CA ALA A 21 8.75 -0.45 0.65
C ALA A 21 9.37 0.87 0.15
N LEU A 22 10.70 0.96 0.12
CA LEU A 22 11.40 2.14 -0.40
C LEU A 22 11.16 2.32 -1.90
N ILE A 23 11.21 1.24 -2.69
CA ILE A 23 10.91 1.31 -4.14
C ILE A 23 9.46 1.75 -4.36
N SER A 24 8.51 1.18 -3.62
CA SER A 24 7.10 1.60 -3.65
C SER A 24 6.94 3.09 -3.32
N PHE A 25 7.59 3.56 -2.27
CA PHE A 25 7.58 4.98 -1.89
C PHE A 25 8.18 5.87 -2.99
N LEU A 26 9.32 5.51 -3.58
CA LEU A 26 9.95 6.28 -4.65
C LEU A 26 9.07 6.34 -5.91
N ALA A 27 8.42 5.23 -6.26
CA ALA A 27 7.45 5.18 -7.35
C ALA A 27 6.26 6.12 -7.07
N PHE A 28 5.76 6.14 -5.83
CA PHE A 28 4.70 7.05 -5.42
C PHE A 28 5.16 8.53 -5.40
N ALA A 29 6.37 8.82 -4.92
CA ALA A 29 6.88 10.18 -4.80
C ALA A 29 7.19 10.84 -6.15
N THR A 30 7.60 10.03 -7.14
CA THR A 30 7.88 10.49 -8.52
C THR A 30 6.63 10.53 -9.39
N TYR A 31 5.52 9.94 -8.92
CA TYR A 31 4.29 9.86 -9.69
C TYR A 31 3.57 11.22 -9.77
N PRO A 32 3.23 11.71 -10.98
CA PRO A 32 2.60 13.01 -11.15
C PRO A 32 1.07 12.92 -10.93
N ALA A 33 0.64 12.68 -9.68
CA ALA A 33 -0.78 12.48 -9.34
C ALA A 33 -1.69 13.64 -9.78
N ARG A 34 -1.21 14.88 -9.68
CA ARG A 34 -1.94 16.07 -10.13
C ARG A 34 -2.12 16.13 -11.65
N PHE A 35 -1.16 15.62 -12.41
CA PHE A 35 -1.23 15.57 -13.86
C PHE A 35 -2.28 14.54 -14.33
N LEU A 36 -2.32 13.38 -13.69
CA LEU A 36 -3.32 12.35 -14.00
C LEU A 36 -4.74 12.79 -13.63
N SER A 37 -4.91 13.49 -12.50
CA SER A 37 -6.20 14.08 -12.12
C SER A 37 -6.70 15.08 -13.17
N LYS A 38 -5.79 15.90 -13.73
CA LYS A 38 -6.09 16.84 -14.82
C LYS A 38 -6.49 16.15 -16.12
N ILE A 39 -5.78 15.10 -16.52
CA ILE A 39 -6.10 14.34 -17.74
C ILE A 39 -7.48 13.67 -17.62
N ILE A 40 -7.78 13.10 -16.45
CA ILE A 40 -9.04 12.41 -16.19
C ILE A 40 -10.21 13.41 -16.03
N GLY A 41 -9.92 14.71 -15.86
CA GLY A 41 -10.93 15.76 -15.68
C GLY A 41 -11.63 15.69 -14.32
N ILE A 42 -11.04 15.00 -13.34
CA ILE A 42 -11.60 14.80 -12.01
C ILE A 42 -10.59 15.30 -10.97
N GLU A 43 -10.79 16.52 -10.48
CA GLU A 43 -9.86 17.15 -9.52
C GLU A 43 -10.38 17.09 -8.07
N ASN A 44 -11.66 16.81 -7.86
CA ASN A 44 -12.33 16.94 -6.57
C ASN A 44 -12.39 15.63 -5.75
N VAL A 45 -11.81 14.54 -6.24
CA VAL A 45 -11.83 13.25 -5.53
C VAL A 45 -10.53 13.08 -4.74
N PRO A 46 -10.57 13.12 -3.40
CA PRO A 46 -9.38 12.87 -2.59
C PRO A 46 -8.88 11.44 -2.83
N PHE A 47 -7.55 11.27 -2.79
CA PHE A 47 -6.89 9.97 -3.01
C PHE A 47 -7.12 9.32 -4.37
N LEU A 48 -7.46 10.09 -5.41
CA LEU A 48 -7.64 9.58 -6.77
C LEU A 48 -6.46 8.75 -7.27
N GLY A 49 -5.23 9.16 -6.96
CA GLY A 49 -4.02 8.41 -7.33
C GLY A 49 -3.97 7.00 -6.73
N ILE A 50 -4.40 6.84 -5.47
CA ILE A 50 -4.51 5.52 -4.82
C ILE A 50 -5.64 4.72 -5.47
N ALA A 51 -6.78 5.34 -5.74
CA ALA A 51 -7.91 4.66 -6.36
C ALA A 51 -7.56 4.09 -7.74
N VAL A 52 -6.81 4.82 -8.57
CA VAL A 52 -6.49 4.39 -9.94
C VAL A 52 -5.24 3.51 -9.99
N LEU A 53 -4.18 3.87 -9.28
CA LEU A 53 -2.87 3.21 -9.39
C LEU A 53 -2.36 2.57 -8.10
N GLY A 54 -3.12 2.58 -7.01
CA GLY A 54 -2.73 1.97 -5.74
C GLY A 54 -2.38 0.49 -5.88
N GLY A 55 -2.95 -0.19 -6.89
CA GLY A 55 -2.55 -1.51 -7.32
C GLY A 55 -1.06 -1.64 -7.63
N PHE A 56 -0.56 -0.83 -8.54
CA PHE A 56 0.85 -0.85 -8.92
C PHE A 56 1.75 -0.18 -7.89
N LEU A 57 1.29 0.94 -7.32
CA LEU A 57 2.10 1.75 -6.40
C LEU A 57 2.31 1.07 -5.04
N PHE A 58 1.34 0.29 -4.55
CA PHE A 58 1.39 -0.30 -3.21
C PHE A 58 1.15 -1.81 -3.22
N VAL A 59 0.00 -2.25 -3.74
CA VAL A 59 -0.43 -3.66 -3.64
C VAL A 59 0.56 -4.61 -4.31
N PHE A 60 1.10 -4.24 -5.47
CA PHE A 60 2.12 -5.02 -6.17
C PHE A 60 3.31 -5.33 -5.26
N TRP A 61 3.88 -4.31 -4.62
CA TRP A 61 5.05 -4.46 -3.75
C TRP A 61 4.74 -5.24 -2.47
N VAL A 62 3.55 -4.99 -1.89
CA VAL A 62 3.05 -5.70 -0.70
C VAL A 62 2.81 -7.19 -0.99
N SER A 63 2.13 -7.50 -2.10
CA SER A 63 1.88 -8.88 -2.53
C SER A 63 3.18 -9.58 -2.92
N LEU A 64 4.11 -8.87 -3.57
CA LEU A 64 5.42 -9.42 -3.93
C LEU A 64 6.21 -9.79 -2.68
N ALA A 65 6.26 -8.91 -1.68
CA ALA A 65 6.92 -9.17 -0.40
C ALA A 65 6.35 -10.41 0.29
N TYR A 66 5.03 -10.52 0.38
CA TYR A 66 4.37 -11.71 0.93
C TYR A 66 4.77 -12.99 0.19
N ARG A 67 4.79 -12.95 -1.15
CA ARG A 67 5.09 -14.14 -1.98
C ARG A 67 6.55 -14.57 -1.88
N ILE A 68 7.51 -13.65 -1.82
CA ILE A 68 8.94 -14.00 -1.82
C ILE A 68 9.55 -14.13 -0.42
N LEU A 69 9.00 -13.44 0.59
CA LEU A 69 9.54 -13.42 1.97
C LEU A 69 8.70 -14.27 2.94
N GLY A 70 7.42 -14.48 2.62
CA GLY A 70 6.50 -15.29 3.41
C GLY A 70 5.48 -14.46 4.20
N ARG A 71 4.78 -15.17 5.10
CA ARG A 71 3.64 -14.62 5.85
C ARG A 71 4.03 -13.40 6.69
N ASN A 72 3.12 -12.43 6.77
CA ASN A 72 3.24 -11.15 7.47
C ASN A 72 4.24 -10.15 6.86
N TYR A 73 5.09 -10.56 5.92
CA TYR A 73 6.04 -9.64 5.29
C TYR A 73 5.38 -8.66 4.31
N GLY A 74 4.20 -8.98 3.77
CA GLY A 74 3.38 -8.01 3.05
C GLY A 74 2.82 -6.93 3.99
N ILE A 75 2.29 -7.33 5.14
CA ILE A 75 1.84 -6.40 6.20
C ILE A 75 2.98 -5.48 6.63
N LEU A 76 4.16 -6.06 6.90
CA LEU A 76 5.34 -5.31 7.31
C LEU A 76 5.78 -4.31 6.24
N THR A 77 5.80 -4.73 4.98
CA THR A 77 6.11 -3.88 3.84
C THR A 77 5.11 -2.73 3.73
N ALA A 78 3.82 -2.98 3.89
CA ALA A 78 2.79 -1.94 3.86
C ALA A 78 2.98 -0.90 4.98
N VAL A 79 3.27 -1.36 6.22
CA VAL A 79 3.57 -0.47 7.35
C VAL A 79 4.83 0.35 7.11
N PHE A 80 5.88 -0.24 6.51
CA PHE A 80 7.08 0.51 6.13
C PHE A 80 6.79 1.56 5.07
N ILE A 81 5.96 1.27 4.06
CA ILE A 81 5.57 2.27 3.05
C ILE A 81 4.90 3.48 3.73
N ALA A 82 3.93 3.24 4.62
CA ALA A 82 3.27 4.31 5.35
C ALA A 82 4.24 5.09 6.25
N SER A 83 5.11 4.38 6.96
CA SER A 83 6.10 4.99 7.87
C SER A 83 7.08 5.88 7.12
N ILE A 84 7.66 5.39 6.01
CA ILE A 84 8.57 6.17 5.16
C ILE A 84 7.86 7.40 4.60
N SER A 85 6.61 7.24 4.15
CA SER A 85 5.82 8.36 3.63
C SER A 85 5.63 9.47 4.67
N LEU A 86 5.32 9.09 5.92
CA LEU A 86 5.14 10.01 7.04
C LEU A 86 6.42 10.72 7.50
N LEU A 87 7.60 10.13 7.25
CA LEU A 87 8.89 10.79 7.52
C LEU A 87 9.17 11.93 6.54
N VAL A 88 8.60 11.88 5.34
CA VAL A 88 8.88 12.86 4.29
C VAL A 88 7.82 13.96 4.26
N THR A 89 6.55 13.59 4.39
CA THR A 89 5.44 14.57 4.41
C THR A 89 4.36 14.14 5.40
N PRO A 90 3.66 15.11 6.03
CA PRO A 90 2.43 14.79 6.77
C PRO A 90 1.47 14.03 5.87
N TRP A 91 0.63 13.17 6.46
CA TRP A 91 -0.29 12.34 5.69
C TRP A 91 -1.19 13.18 4.80
N PHE A 92 -0.94 13.14 3.49
CA PHE A 92 -1.58 14.00 2.48
C PHE A 92 -1.53 15.50 2.76
N GLY A 93 -0.47 15.96 3.42
CA GLY A 93 -0.26 17.37 3.77
C GLY A 93 -1.13 17.87 4.92
N ILE A 94 -1.84 16.98 5.61
CA ILE A 94 -2.66 17.32 6.77
C ILE A 94 -1.76 17.50 8.00
N ILE A 95 -1.72 18.73 8.52
CA ILE A 95 -0.89 19.12 9.67
C ILE A 95 -1.67 19.27 10.98
N ASP A 96 -2.99 19.45 10.92
CA ASP A 96 -3.85 19.65 12.09
C ASP A 96 -5.14 18.83 11.94
N PRO A 97 -5.34 17.75 12.75
CA PRO A 97 -4.55 17.42 13.92
C PRO A 97 -3.18 16.77 13.59
N PRO A 98 -2.12 17.02 14.38
CA PRO A 98 -0.77 16.49 14.11
C PRO A 98 -0.68 14.96 14.08
N TRP A 99 -1.61 14.28 14.73
CA TRP A 99 -1.66 12.81 14.80
C TRP A 99 -2.45 12.17 13.65
N PHE A 100 -3.00 12.95 12.70
CA PHE A 100 -3.82 12.43 11.60
C PHE A 100 -3.13 11.32 10.79
N GLY A 101 -1.79 11.32 10.76
CA GLY A 101 -1.00 10.26 10.13
C GLY A 101 -1.21 8.84 10.66
N VAL A 102 -1.79 8.68 11.86
CA VAL A 102 -2.18 7.38 12.41
C VAL A 102 -3.16 6.65 11.47
N PHE A 103 -4.06 7.36 10.79
CA PHE A 103 -4.97 6.75 9.80
C PHE A 103 -4.22 6.21 8.57
N GLY A 104 -3.09 6.83 8.22
CA GLY A 104 -2.21 6.31 7.18
C GLY A 104 -1.61 4.96 7.54
N ILE A 105 -1.09 4.84 8.77
CA ILE A 105 -0.56 3.57 9.28
C ILE A 105 -1.66 2.50 9.35
N ILE A 106 -2.84 2.84 9.90
CA ILE A 106 -3.96 1.91 10.01
C ILE A 106 -4.42 1.43 8.62
N SER A 107 -4.62 2.35 7.69
CA SER A 107 -5.08 2.01 6.34
C SER A 107 -4.11 1.10 5.59
N PHE A 108 -2.80 1.32 5.73
CA PHE A 108 -1.77 0.47 5.13
C PHE A 108 -1.61 -0.87 5.85
N ALA A 109 -1.73 -0.92 7.17
CA ALA A 109 -1.74 -2.18 7.91
C ALA A 109 -2.92 -3.06 7.45
N VAL A 110 -4.10 -2.46 7.27
CA VAL A 110 -5.29 -3.14 6.72
C VAL A 110 -5.08 -3.55 5.26
N LEU A 111 -4.48 -2.68 4.43
CA LEU A 111 -4.11 -3.00 3.05
C LEU A 111 -3.26 -4.28 3.00
N GLY A 112 -2.19 -4.31 3.79
CA GLY A 112 -1.29 -5.45 3.87
C GLY A 112 -2.00 -6.72 4.33
N PHE A 113 -2.78 -6.61 5.42
CA PHE A 113 -3.48 -7.75 5.98
C PHE A 113 -4.49 -8.36 5.01
N LEU A 114 -5.33 -7.52 4.38
CA LEU A 114 -6.35 -7.99 3.44
C LEU A 114 -5.75 -8.46 2.11
N THR A 115 -4.62 -7.87 1.68
CA THR A 115 -3.88 -8.34 0.50
C THR A 115 -3.35 -9.76 0.72
N GLU A 116 -2.76 -10.04 1.90
CA GLU A 116 -2.27 -11.39 2.22
C GLU A 116 -3.40 -12.41 2.42
N LYS A 117 -4.52 -11.99 3.03
CA LYS A 117 -5.59 -12.91 3.46
C LYS A 117 -6.68 -13.16 2.44
N ILE A 118 -6.93 -12.19 1.56
CA ILE A 118 -8.05 -12.25 0.62
C ILE A 118 -7.54 -12.02 -0.80
N ASN A 119 -7.16 -10.78 -1.12
CA ASN A 119 -6.48 -10.38 -2.36
C ASN A 119 -6.19 -8.88 -2.33
N GLY A 120 -5.33 -8.44 -3.23
CA GLY A 120 -4.95 -7.04 -3.37
C GLY A 120 -6.09 -6.07 -3.70
N GLY A 121 -7.16 -6.53 -4.35
CA GLY A 121 -8.33 -5.70 -4.66
C GLY A 121 -9.07 -5.26 -3.40
N VAL A 122 -9.38 -6.23 -2.52
CA VAL A 122 -10.01 -5.94 -1.23
C VAL A 122 -9.09 -5.07 -0.36
N GLY A 123 -7.78 -5.36 -0.36
CA GLY A 123 -6.79 -4.55 0.36
C GLY A 123 -6.74 -3.09 -0.10
N ASN A 124 -6.70 -2.83 -1.41
CA ASN A 124 -6.64 -1.47 -1.94
C ASN A 124 -7.93 -0.70 -1.66
N SER A 125 -9.10 -1.29 -1.90
CA SER A 125 -10.38 -0.62 -1.66
C SER A 125 -10.63 -0.35 -0.18
N ALA A 126 -10.22 -1.25 0.72
CA ALA A 126 -10.29 -1.00 2.16
C ALA A 126 -9.37 0.15 2.57
N CYS A 127 -8.16 0.22 2.03
CA CYS A 127 -7.24 1.34 2.27
C CYS A 127 -7.87 2.69 1.86
N LEU A 128 -8.47 2.74 0.66
CA LEU A 128 -9.16 3.93 0.16
C LEU A 128 -10.35 4.31 1.05
N ALA A 129 -11.19 3.33 1.42
CA ALA A 129 -12.35 3.55 2.26
C ALA A 129 -11.98 4.10 3.64
N ILE A 130 -10.97 3.52 4.30
CA ILE A 130 -10.49 4.00 5.61
C ILE A 130 -10.04 5.46 5.52
N ASN A 131 -9.28 5.81 4.49
CA ASN A 131 -8.80 7.18 4.32
C ASN A 131 -9.95 8.17 4.05
N TRP A 132 -10.97 7.80 3.27
CA TRP A 132 -12.15 8.66 3.10
C TRP A 132 -13.01 8.77 4.35
N ILE A 133 -13.18 7.70 5.12
CA ILE A 133 -13.91 7.74 6.39
C ILE A 133 -13.17 8.66 7.37
N ALA A 134 -11.84 8.53 7.46
CA ALA A 134 -11.02 9.42 8.27
C ALA A 134 -11.13 10.88 7.80
N LEU A 135 -11.09 11.12 6.48
CA LEU A 135 -11.33 12.48 5.97
C LEU A 135 -12.70 12.98 6.39
N ALA A 136 -13.80 12.26 6.13
CA ALA A 136 -15.15 12.71 6.47
C ALA A 136 -15.38 12.95 7.96
N ALA A 137 -14.67 12.22 8.82
CA ALA A 137 -14.81 12.35 10.27
C ALA A 137 -14.13 13.62 10.83
N PHE A 138 -13.01 14.04 10.24
CA PHE A 138 -12.19 15.16 10.74
C PHE A 138 -12.21 16.40 9.84
N TYR A 139 -12.58 16.23 8.58
CA TYR A 139 -12.73 17.28 7.58
C TYR A 139 -14.09 17.09 6.87
N PRO A 140 -14.78 18.16 6.47
CA PRO A 140 -15.99 18.05 5.66
C PRO A 140 -15.65 17.69 4.19
N ILE A 141 -14.73 16.75 3.99
CA ILE A 141 -14.22 16.30 2.70
C ILE A 141 -14.64 14.85 2.53
N PHE A 142 -15.55 14.61 1.59
CA PHE A 142 -15.91 13.28 1.15
C PHE A 142 -16.29 13.34 -0.33
N PRO A 143 -15.86 12.37 -1.16
CA PRO A 143 -16.29 12.35 -2.56
C PRO A 143 -17.81 12.19 -2.66
N PRO A 144 -18.46 12.74 -3.70
CA PRO A 144 -19.86 12.44 -3.99
C PRO A 144 -20.10 10.93 -4.01
N LEU A 145 -21.19 10.44 -3.39
CA LEU A 145 -21.42 9.00 -3.17
C LEU A 145 -21.29 8.13 -4.42
N ILE A 146 -21.75 8.62 -5.58
CA ILE A 146 -21.63 7.93 -6.86
C ILE A 146 -20.14 7.78 -7.24
N LEU A 147 -19.36 8.85 -7.13
CA LEU A 147 -17.92 8.81 -7.41
C LEU A 147 -17.19 7.95 -6.38
N ALA A 148 -17.59 8.01 -5.10
CA ALA A 148 -17.03 7.17 -4.06
C ALA A 148 -17.18 5.67 -4.43
N PHE A 149 -18.39 5.26 -4.81
CA PHE A 149 -18.66 3.90 -5.24
C PHE A 149 -17.85 3.51 -6.49
N VAL A 150 -17.86 4.35 -7.52
CA VAL A 150 -17.08 4.10 -8.76
C VAL A 150 -15.60 3.93 -8.45
N PHE A 151 -15.01 4.81 -7.65
CA PHE A 151 -13.58 4.75 -7.35
C PHE A 151 -13.21 3.63 -6.37
N LEU A 152 -14.13 3.14 -5.53
CA LEU A 152 -13.92 1.89 -4.78
C LEU A 152 -13.86 0.68 -5.71
N VAL A 153 -14.69 0.64 -6.77
CA VAL A 153 -14.64 -0.41 -7.79
C VAL A 153 -13.37 -0.32 -8.62
N VAL A 154 -12.99 0.88 -9.07
CA VAL A 154 -11.72 1.10 -9.78
C VAL A 154 -10.52 0.69 -8.92
N SER A 155 -10.52 1.08 -7.64
CA SER A 155 -9.51 0.68 -6.66
C SER A 155 -9.41 -0.83 -6.50
N PHE A 156 -10.54 -1.53 -6.53
CA PHE A 156 -10.58 -2.99 -6.42
C PHE A 156 -9.89 -3.64 -7.60
N PHE A 157 -10.24 -3.24 -8.83
CA PHE A 157 -9.60 -3.79 -10.03
C PHE A 157 -8.13 -3.40 -10.14
N SER A 158 -7.76 -2.16 -9.78
CA SER A 158 -6.37 -1.74 -9.69
C SER A 158 -5.58 -2.66 -8.75
N GLY A 159 -6.12 -2.89 -7.54
CA GLY A 159 -5.52 -3.79 -6.55
C GLY A 159 -5.37 -5.23 -7.06
N LEU A 160 -6.40 -5.78 -7.70
CA LEU A 160 -6.32 -7.12 -8.31
C LEU A 160 -5.21 -7.20 -9.37
N LEU A 161 -5.10 -6.20 -10.24
CA LEU A 161 -4.05 -6.15 -11.26
C LEU A 161 -2.66 -6.15 -10.61
N GLY A 162 -2.45 -5.31 -9.58
CA GLY A 162 -1.20 -5.28 -8.82
C GLY A 162 -0.83 -6.63 -8.21
N ASP A 163 -1.80 -7.31 -7.60
CA ASP A 163 -1.61 -8.63 -6.98
C ASP A 163 -1.32 -9.73 -8.00
N VAL A 164 -2.03 -9.73 -9.14
CA VAL A 164 -1.77 -10.67 -10.24
C VAL A 164 -0.38 -10.47 -10.82
N LEU A 165 0.02 -9.21 -11.06
CA LEU A 165 1.35 -8.87 -11.55
C LEU A 165 2.43 -9.33 -10.56
N ALA A 166 2.23 -9.11 -9.26
CA ALA A 166 3.15 -9.60 -8.24
C ALA A 166 3.24 -11.14 -8.25
N GLY A 167 2.12 -11.81 -8.45
CA GLY A 167 2.07 -13.26 -8.65
C GLY A 167 2.89 -13.74 -9.83
N ILE A 168 2.80 -13.05 -10.98
CA ILE A 168 3.59 -13.38 -12.16
C ILE A 168 5.09 -13.15 -11.89
N VAL A 169 5.46 -11.98 -11.37
CA VAL A 169 6.85 -11.60 -11.10
C VAL A 169 7.49 -12.53 -10.07
N SER A 170 6.75 -12.92 -9.02
CA SER A 170 7.27 -13.79 -7.96
C SER A 170 7.74 -15.15 -8.46
N ARG A 171 7.21 -15.65 -9.59
CA ARG A 171 7.65 -16.92 -10.20
C ARG A 171 9.05 -16.86 -10.79
N PHE A 172 9.55 -15.66 -11.09
CA PHE A 172 10.87 -15.44 -11.66
C PHE A 172 11.90 -15.02 -10.62
N LEU A 173 11.49 -14.81 -9.36
CA LEU A 173 12.36 -14.41 -8.27
C LEU A 173 12.63 -15.59 -7.34
N PRO A 174 13.85 -15.70 -6.78
CA PRO A 174 14.13 -16.71 -5.76
C PRO A 174 13.27 -16.45 -4.52
N SER A 175 12.63 -17.50 -4.02
CA SER A 175 11.90 -17.44 -2.75
C SER A 175 12.89 -17.43 -1.60
N LEU A 176 12.82 -16.43 -0.73
CA LEU A 176 13.58 -16.38 0.51
C LEU A 176 12.85 -17.10 1.66
N GLN A 177 11.71 -17.73 1.39
CA GLN A 177 10.99 -18.55 2.37
C GLN A 177 11.82 -19.77 2.81
N GLU A 178 12.68 -20.30 1.93
CA GLU A 178 13.46 -21.52 2.16
C GLU A 178 14.77 -21.26 2.92
N VAL A 179 15.21 -20.01 3.05
CA VAL A 179 16.48 -19.64 3.70
C VAL A 179 16.39 -19.70 5.24
N SER A 180 15.21 -19.95 5.81
CA SER A 180 14.97 -19.99 7.26
C SER A 180 14.38 -21.31 7.78
N ASN A 181 14.42 -22.40 6.99
CA ASN A 181 14.05 -23.74 7.44
C ASN A 181 15.30 -24.62 7.54
#